data_AF-W6KYX3-F1
#
_entry.id   AF-W6KYX3-F1
#
_cell.length_a   1.000
_cell.length_b   1.000
_cell.length_c   1.000
_cell.angle_alpha   90.00
_cell.angle_beta   90.00
_cell.angle_gamma   90.00
#
_symmetry.space_group_name_H-M   'P 1'
#
loop_
_entity.id
_entity.type
_entity.pdbx_description
1 polymer ?
#
loop_
_entity_poly.entity_id
_entity_poly.type
_entity_poly.pdbx_seq_one_letter_code
_entity_poly.pdbx_strand_id
1 'polypeptide(L)'
;MIVWKRRKEQPKPGEALDEAPGEIWVAFYALGCQLNLMLSAVRANGEDESDPHPKGGSRLESTASEADLNFRKGIQAHLELALVDACTYANQISDHLLLLYQQQSKLRTPYAILPIVLERVRSVFDEAAFFQQHRNDARGAKRREGAKTSSENLSAPLGGIQSNMEMNLLKLFSIFQRKVAQVTKDAPRLSSSTNPGDSGSPPNAEKVLQCAGEVDRQLVLSFAHIVYELLPTKVLPDNFLQLLFFFMEAFHRSFPERRQERCMLYYSHTTRLLQNALDRPTLEEAAQLLAQAVVMTSPDSPANNRHLLELKLIAVQLALGKALKPPSSELFEWGGNGVLTEVPASLVDAVEAVRTANLRKLEATMRENAVFYVETGIYNVMMVVRERVEFLMVMKFYLNECKRLRALSEGVENRVERLEVAAMVSFYNLPYRSVTDAVALWLLPLLLNQKVNGYVEGDYLFINPENPFEGYDKTLLETALEAY
;
A
#
# COMPACT_ATOMS: atom_id res chain seq x y z
N MET A 1 -22.39 -35.57 -0.59
CA MET A 1 -22.55 -34.81 -1.85
C MET A 1 -23.97 -34.27 -1.91
N ILE A 2 -24.19 -33.02 -1.48
CA ILE A 2 -25.50 -32.37 -1.63
C ILE A 2 -25.47 -31.68 -2.98
N VAL A 3 -26.22 -32.22 -3.94
CA VAL A 3 -26.36 -31.63 -5.29
C VAL A 3 -27.34 -30.47 -5.20
N TRP A 4 -26.84 -29.25 -5.07
CA TRP A 4 -27.65 -28.05 -5.26
C TRP A 4 -27.93 -27.87 -6.75
N LYS A 5 -29.18 -28.12 -7.16
CA LYS A 5 -29.65 -27.75 -8.49
C LYS A 5 -29.49 -26.24 -8.67
N ARG A 6 -28.70 -25.84 -9.66
CA ARG A 6 -28.60 -24.47 -10.16
C ARG A 6 -30.03 -23.96 -10.44
N ARG A 7 -30.61 -23.12 -9.57
CA ARG A 7 -31.84 -22.39 -9.90
C ARG A 7 -31.47 -21.45 -11.06
N LYS A 8 -32.09 -21.66 -12.22
CA LYS A 8 -31.84 -20.92 -13.47
C LYS A 8 -32.46 -19.51 -13.48
N GLU A 9 -33.02 -19.07 -12.36
CA GLU A 9 -33.73 -17.80 -12.29
C GLU A 9 -33.05 -16.94 -11.23
N GLN A 10 -32.49 -15.82 -11.65
CA GLN A 10 -32.14 -14.74 -10.73
C GLN A 10 -33.44 -14.27 -10.07
N PRO A 11 -33.54 -14.25 -8.73
CA PRO A 11 -34.69 -13.66 -8.08
C PRO A 11 -34.77 -12.19 -8.47
N LYS A 12 -35.97 -11.73 -8.85
CA LYS A 12 -36.22 -10.32 -9.16
C LYS A 12 -35.90 -9.47 -7.93
N PRO A 13 -35.37 -8.24 -8.10
CA PRO A 13 -35.10 -7.37 -6.98
C PRO A 13 -36.43 -7.01 -6.30
N GLY A 14 -36.68 -7.57 -5.11
CA GLY A 14 -37.89 -7.33 -4.33
C GLY A 14 -38.64 -8.57 -3.84
N GLU A 15 -38.34 -9.77 -4.34
CA GLU A 15 -38.84 -11.01 -3.72
C GLU A 15 -37.96 -11.34 -2.51
N ALA A 16 -38.47 -11.05 -1.32
CA ALA A 16 -37.90 -11.57 -0.10
C ALA A 16 -37.98 -13.10 -0.17
N LEU A 17 -36.82 -13.76 -0.28
CA LEU A 17 -36.69 -15.15 0.12
C LEU A 17 -37.11 -15.21 1.59
N ASP A 18 -38.32 -15.70 1.86
CA ASP A 18 -38.73 -16.24 3.16
C ASP A 18 -37.95 -17.54 3.42
N GLU A 19 -36.62 -17.48 3.30
CA GLU A 19 -35.72 -18.54 3.73
C GLU A 19 -35.72 -18.55 5.25
N ALA A 20 -35.94 -19.74 5.82
CA ALA A 20 -35.91 -19.89 7.26
C ALA A 20 -34.56 -19.37 7.78
N PRO A 21 -34.51 -18.48 8.80
CA PRO A 21 -33.29 -17.83 9.25
C PRO A 21 -32.10 -18.77 9.50
N GLY A 22 -32.36 -20.04 9.85
CA GLY A 22 -31.34 -21.06 10.07
C GLY A 22 -30.73 -21.64 8.78
N GLU A 23 -31.46 -21.68 7.66
CA GLU A 23 -30.97 -22.27 6.40
C GLU A 23 -29.83 -21.45 5.80
N ILE A 24 -29.90 -20.13 5.90
CA ILE A 24 -28.83 -19.21 5.48
C ILE A 24 -27.53 -19.49 6.28
N TRP A 25 -27.63 -19.70 7.59
CA TRP A 25 -26.46 -20.02 8.42
C TRP A 25 -25.85 -21.37 8.09
N VAL A 26 -26.67 -22.37 7.78
CA VAL A 26 -26.20 -23.70 7.35
C VAL A 26 -25.50 -23.61 5.99
N ALA A 27 -26.08 -22.88 5.03
CA ALA A 27 -25.47 -22.65 3.73
C ALA A 27 -24.12 -21.90 3.87
N PHE A 28 -24.11 -20.85 4.68
CA PHE A 28 -22.92 -20.06 4.97
C PHE A 28 -21.80 -20.89 5.60
N TYR A 29 -22.14 -21.73 6.59
CA TYR A 29 -21.19 -22.64 7.22
C TYR A 29 -20.65 -23.68 6.22
N ALA A 30 -21.53 -24.30 5.43
CA ALA A 30 -21.13 -25.32 4.45
C ALA A 30 -20.19 -24.74 3.38
N LEU A 31 -20.50 -23.55 2.84
CA LEU A 31 -19.65 -22.84 1.89
C LEU A 31 -18.30 -22.47 2.51
N GLY A 32 -18.30 -21.99 3.75
CA GLY A 32 -17.06 -21.68 4.49
C GLY A 32 -16.17 -22.91 4.72
N CYS A 33 -16.75 -24.04 5.12
CA CYS A 33 -16.02 -25.31 5.26
C CYS A 33 -15.41 -25.76 3.93
N GLN A 34 -16.19 -25.69 2.85
CA GLN A 34 -15.73 -26.07 1.52
C GLN A 34 -14.56 -25.18 1.05
N LEU A 35 -14.67 -23.85 1.24
CA LEU A 35 -13.58 -22.91 0.94
C LEU A 35 -12.32 -23.21 1.73
N ASN A 36 -12.43 -23.48 3.03
CA ASN A 36 -11.28 -23.81 3.87
C ASN A 36 -10.56 -25.06 3.37
N LEU A 37 -11.33 -26.09 3.00
CA LEU A 37 -10.81 -27.34 2.48
C LEU A 37 -10.07 -27.10 1.15
N MET A 38 -10.66 -26.35 0.22
CA MET A 38 -10.02 -26.05 -1.06
C MET A 38 -8.76 -25.20 -0.91
N LEU A 39 -8.79 -24.14 -0.11
CA LEU A 39 -7.61 -23.32 0.17
C LEU A 39 -6.48 -24.13 0.81
N SER A 40 -6.80 -25.03 1.76
CA SER A 40 -5.80 -25.89 2.38
C SER A 40 -5.15 -26.85 1.38
N ALA A 41 -5.94 -27.39 0.44
CA ALA A 41 -5.46 -28.28 -0.61
C ALA A 41 -4.60 -27.54 -1.65
N VAL A 42 -4.96 -26.29 -1.98
CA VAL A 42 -4.21 -25.42 -2.89
C VAL A 42 -2.85 -25.05 -2.30
N ARG A 43 -2.81 -24.61 -1.03
CA ARG A 43 -1.58 -24.16 -0.36
C ARG A 43 -0.58 -25.26 -0.07
N ALA A 44 -1.04 -26.49 0.15
CA ALA A 44 -0.18 -27.66 0.32
C ALA A 44 0.75 -27.93 -0.90
N ASN A 45 0.50 -27.31 -2.05
CA ASN A 45 1.33 -27.42 -3.25
C ASN A 45 2.51 -26.42 -3.27
N GLY A 46 2.54 -25.42 -2.38
CA GLY A 46 3.54 -24.36 -2.34
C GLY A 46 4.71 -24.60 -1.38
N GLU A 47 4.63 -25.61 -0.51
CA GLU A 47 5.61 -25.86 0.55
C GLU A 47 6.74 -26.84 0.15
N ASP A 48 6.74 -27.37 -1.08
CA ASP A 48 7.56 -28.55 -1.41
C ASP A 48 8.83 -28.33 -2.27
N GLU A 49 9.33 -27.10 -2.53
CA GLU A 49 10.60 -26.96 -3.27
C GLU A 49 11.66 -25.95 -2.80
N SER A 50 11.48 -25.08 -1.79
CA SER A 50 12.60 -24.15 -1.45
C SER A 50 12.65 -23.43 -0.09
N ASP A 51 11.98 -23.87 0.99
CA ASP A 51 12.09 -23.16 2.28
C ASP A 51 12.19 -24.11 3.49
N PRO A 52 13.29 -24.11 4.29
CA PRO A 52 13.47 -25.02 5.42
C PRO A 52 12.80 -24.55 6.73
N HIS A 53 11.89 -23.59 6.70
CA HIS A 53 11.19 -23.13 7.90
C HIS A 53 9.66 -23.11 7.74
N PRO A 54 8.90 -23.86 8.57
CA PRO A 54 7.46 -23.97 8.44
C PRO A 54 6.79 -22.70 8.96
N LYS A 55 6.14 -21.94 8.08
CA LYS A 55 5.23 -20.86 8.46
C LYS A 55 3.91 -21.46 8.92
N GLY A 56 3.76 -21.61 10.24
CA GLY A 56 2.50 -21.67 10.99
C GLY A 56 1.25 -22.09 10.19
N GLY A 57 1.16 -23.38 9.86
CA GLY A 57 0.14 -23.89 8.95
C GLY A 57 -0.14 -25.38 9.12
N SER A 58 -0.35 -25.82 10.36
CA SER A 58 -1.05 -27.06 10.71
C SER A 58 -0.26 -28.38 10.72
N ARG A 59 0.01 -28.83 11.95
CA ARG A 59 0.31 -30.21 12.35
C ARG A 59 -0.93 -31.12 12.20
N LEU A 60 -1.58 -31.13 11.03
CA LEU A 60 -2.79 -31.94 10.73
C LEU A 60 -2.51 -33.16 9.85
N GLU A 61 -1.27 -33.38 9.42
CA GLU A 61 -0.96 -34.52 8.55
C GLU A 61 -1.02 -35.87 9.28
N SER A 62 -0.92 -35.90 10.62
CA SER A 62 -0.92 -37.16 11.36
C SER A 62 -2.31 -37.72 11.68
N THR A 63 -3.41 -37.09 11.22
CA THR A 63 -4.80 -37.54 11.49
C THR A 63 -5.73 -37.47 10.27
N ALA A 64 -5.24 -37.15 9.08
CA ALA A 64 -6.06 -37.03 7.89
C ALA A 64 -6.57 -38.39 7.41
N SER A 65 -7.88 -38.50 7.14
CA SER A 65 -8.49 -39.71 6.57
C SER A 65 -7.98 -39.96 5.16
N GLU A 66 -7.94 -41.22 4.73
CA GLU A 66 -7.60 -41.60 3.34
C GLU A 66 -8.52 -40.90 2.33
N ALA A 67 -9.78 -40.65 2.70
CA ALA A 67 -10.72 -39.88 1.90
C ALA A 67 -10.30 -38.40 1.72
N ASP A 68 -9.75 -37.77 2.76
CA ASP A 68 -9.29 -36.38 2.70
C ASP A 68 -8.04 -36.24 1.83
N LEU A 69 -7.13 -37.21 1.91
CA LEU A 69 -5.93 -37.28 1.08
C LEU A 69 -6.28 -37.47 -0.40
N ASN A 70 -7.21 -38.37 -0.71
CA ASN A 70 -7.68 -38.60 -2.07
C ASN A 70 -8.42 -37.38 -2.64
N PHE A 71 -9.20 -36.69 -1.81
CA PHE A 71 -9.86 -35.44 -2.20
C PHE A 71 -8.85 -34.32 -2.49
N ARG A 72 -7.83 -34.14 -1.64
CA ARG A 72 -6.74 -33.17 -1.87
C ARG A 72 -5.98 -33.46 -3.16
N LYS A 73 -5.64 -34.73 -3.42
CA LYS A 73 -5.04 -35.17 -4.69
C LYS A 73 -5.93 -34.87 -5.90
N GLY A 74 -7.25 -35.03 -5.76
CA GLY A 74 -8.22 -34.66 -6.78
C GLY A 74 -8.26 -33.16 -7.07
N ILE A 75 -8.20 -32.31 -6.03
CA ILE A 75 -8.08 -30.86 -6.18
C ILE A 75 -6.77 -30.50 -6.89
N GLN A 76 -5.66 -31.13 -6.50
CA GLN A 76 -4.35 -30.89 -7.11
C GLN A 76 -4.34 -31.23 -8.60
N ALA A 77 -4.98 -32.34 -9.00
CA ALA A 77 -5.10 -32.73 -10.40
C ALA A 77 -5.93 -31.74 -11.25
N HIS A 78 -6.83 -30.97 -10.63
CA HIS A 78 -7.73 -30.03 -11.30
C HIS A 78 -7.70 -28.63 -10.67
N LEU A 79 -6.51 -28.15 -10.33
CA LEU A 79 -6.29 -26.93 -9.55
C LEU A 79 -6.99 -25.70 -10.12
N GLU A 80 -6.97 -25.53 -11.44
CA GLU A 80 -7.60 -24.38 -12.11
C GLU A 80 -9.13 -24.38 -11.92
N LEU A 81 -9.77 -25.55 -12.05
CA LEU A 81 -11.22 -25.67 -11.85
C LEU A 81 -11.57 -25.52 -10.36
N ALA A 82 -10.74 -26.05 -9.47
CA ALA A 82 -10.93 -25.89 -8.03
C ALA A 82 -10.83 -24.43 -7.58
N LEU A 83 -9.90 -23.65 -8.15
CA LEU A 83 -9.79 -22.21 -7.89
C LEU A 83 -10.99 -21.43 -8.45
N VAL A 84 -11.50 -21.80 -9.63
CA VAL A 84 -12.73 -21.23 -10.19
C VAL A 84 -13.94 -21.49 -9.30
N ASP A 85 -14.09 -22.72 -8.83
CA ASP A 85 -15.15 -23.08 -7.88
C ASP A 85 -14.96 -22.31 -6.56
N ALA A 86 -13.74 -22.20 -6.05
CA ALA A 86 -13.43 -21.40 -4.86
C ALA A 86 -13.80 -19.92 -5.02
N CYS A 87 -13.41 -19.27 -6.12
CA CYS A 87 -13.81 -17.89 -6.40
C CYS A 87 -15.34 -17.75 -6.51
N THR A 88 -16.02 -18.74 -7.08
CA THR A 88 -17.49 -18.77 -7.16
C THR A 88 -18.13 -18.85 -5.78
N TYR A 89 -17.64 -19.72 -4.90
CA TYR A 89 -18.13 -19.82 -3.53
C TYR A 89 -17.78 -18.58 -2.70
N ALA A 90 -16.61 -17.97 -2.92
CA ALA A 90 -16.22 -16.73 -2.27
C ALA A 90 -17.17 -15.58 -2.62
N ASN A 91 -17.54 -15.45 -3.91
CA ASN A 91 -18.56 -14.51 -4.37
C ASN A 91 -19.92 -14.78 -3.71
N GLN A 92 -20.36 -16.05 -3.65
CA GLN A 92 -21.61 -16.43 -2.99
C GLN A 92 -21.59 -16.08 -1.50
N ILE A 93 -20.51 -16.37 -0.78
CA ILE A 93 -20.37 -16.01 0.64
C ILE A 93 -20.46 -14.50 0.81
N SER A 94 -19.83 -13.71 -0.07
CA SER A 94 -19.92 -12.25 -0.04
C SER A 94 -21.36 -11.75 -0.21
N ASP A 95 -22.13 -12.35 -1.13
CA ASP A 95 -23.54 -12.01 -1.34
C ASP A 95 -24.42 -12.39 -0.13
N HIS A 96 -24.20 -13.57 0.45
CA HIS A 96 -24.91 -14.00 1.66
C HIS A 96 -24.57 -13.12 2.86
N LEU A 97 -23.30 -12.70 2.99
CA LEU A 97 -22.85 -11.78 4.04
C LEU A 97 -23.56 -10.43 3.92
N LEU A 98 -23.69 -9.90 2.71
CA LEU A 98 -24.44 -8.68 2.46
C LEU A 98 -25.92 -8.85 2.84
N LEU A 99 -26.55 -9.95 2.44
CA LEU A 99 -27.95 -10.25 2.77
C LEU A 99 -28.17 -10.31 4.29
N LEU A 100 -27.25 -10.99 5.01
CA LEU A 100 -27.27 -11.12 6.46
C LEU A 100 -27.30 -9.76 7.17
N TYR A 101 -26.48 -8.80 6.71
CA TYR A 101 -26.41 -7.46 7.32
C TYR A 101 -27.48 -6.49 6.81
N GLN A 102 -28.02 -6.68 5.60
CA GLN A 102 -29.23 -5.99 5.14
C GLN A 102 -30.45 -6.36 5.99
N GLN A 103 -30.55 -7.63 6.39
CA GLN A 103 -31.63 -8.16 7.22
C GLN A 103 -31.28 -8.24 8.72
N GLN A 104 -30.36 -7.39 9.19
CA GLN A 104 -29.84 -7.44 10.57
C GLN A 104 -30.93 -7.47 11.65
N SER A 105 -32.04 -6.74 11.45
CA SER A 105 -33.14 -6.69 12.41
C SER A 105 -33.87 -8.03 12.58
N LYS A 106 -33.87 -8.87 11.53
CA LYS A 106 -34.48 -10.19 11.52
C LYS A 106 -33.50 -11.29 11.92
N LEU A 107 -32.29 -11.26 11.37
CA LEU A 107 -31.33 -12.37 11.47
C LEU A 107 -30.34 -12.25 12.64
N ARG A 108 -30.26 -11.08 13.29
CA ARG A 108 -29.40 -10.80 14.46
C ARG A 108 -27.95 -11.26 14.27
N THR A 109 -27.42 -11.08 13.06
CA THR A 109 -26.07 -11.50 12.66
C THR A 109 -25.00 -10.88 13.58
N PRO A 110 -24.15 -11.68 14.25
CA PRO A 110 -23.05 -11.13 15.04
C PRO A 110 -22.11 -10.29 14.17
N TYR A 111 -21.76 -9.07 14.60
CA TYR A 111 -20.83 -8.22 13.85
C TYR A 111 -19.43 -8.84 13.76
N ALA A 112 -18.99 -9.54 14.82
CA ALA A 112 -17.68 -10.19 14.89
C ALA A 112 -17.38 -11.23 13.79
N ILE A 113 -18.40 -11.72 13.07
CA ILE A 113 -18.22 -12.67 11.96
C ILE A 113 -17.70 -11.97 10.69
N LEU A 114 -18.00 -10.68 10.51
CA LEU A 114 -17.67 -9.95 9.28
C LEU A 114 -16.16 -9.98 8.96
N PRO A 115 -15.25 -9.60 9.88
CA PRO A 115 -13.81 -9.64 9.61
C PRO A 115 -13.29 -11.00 9.13
N ILE A 116 -13.74 -12.07 9.81
CA ILE A 116 -13.29 -13.45 9.55
C ILE A 116 -13.68 -13.88 8.14
N VAL A 117 -14.88 -13.52 7.72
CA VAL A 117 -15.42 -13.91 6.43
C VAL A 117 -14.77 -13.12 5.31
N LEU A 118 -14.63 -11.80 5.47
CA LEU A 118 -13.99 -10.95 4.48
C LEU A 118 -12.53 -11.35 4.23
N GLU A 119 -11.77 -11.62 5.29
CA GLU A 119 -10.39 -12.11 5.20
C GLU A 119 -10.32 -13.44 4.43
N ARG A 120 -11.26 -14.35 4.68
CA ARG A 120 -11.33 -15.65 3.99
C ARG A 120 -11.68 -15.49 2.51
N VAL A 121 -12.68 -14.68 2.18
CA VAL A 121 -13.09 -14.38 0.80
C VAL A 121 -11.92 -13.75 0.05
N ARG A 122 -11.23 -12.79 0.65
CA ARG A 122 -10.05 -12.14 0.09
C ARG A 122 -8.93 -13.12 -0.19
N SER A 123 -8.60 -13.98 0.78
CA SER A 123 -7.56 -15.00 0.64
C SER A 123 -7.76 -15.89 -0.59
N VAL A 124 -9.00 -16.18 -0.98
CA VAL A 124 -9.30 -16.96 -2.20
C VAL A 124 -8.93 -16.19 -3.46
N PHE A 125 -9.27 -14.91 -3.53
CA PHE A 125 -8.95 -14.08 -4.68
C PHE A 125 -7.46 -13.79 -4.78
N ASP A 126 -6.78 -13.57 -3.65
CA ASP A 126 -5.33 -13.38 -3.59
C ASP A 126 -4.60 -14.64 -4.10
N GLU A 127 -5.04 -15.83 -3.66
CA GLU A 127 -4.48 -17.11 -4.13
C GLU A 127 -4.73 -17.31 -5.63
N ALA A 128 -5.94 -17.03 -6.12
CA ALA A 128 -6.26 -17.14 -7.54
C ALA A 128 -5.43 -16.17 -8.41
N ALA A 129 -5.22 -14.95 -7.94
CA ALA A 129 -4.39 -13.95 -8.61
C ALA A 129 -2.92 -14.39 -8.65
N PHE A 130 -2.39 -14.90 -7.55
CA PHE A 130 -1.05 -15.46 -7.45
C PHE A 130 -0.83 -16.60 -8.46
N PHE A 131 -1.75 -17.58 -8.51
CA PHE A 131 -1.69 -18.67 -9.48
C PHE A 131 -1.76 -18.18 -10.94
N GLN A 132 -2.58 -17.17 -11.22
CA GLN A 132 -2.68 -16.59 -12.55
C GLN A 132 -1.38 -15.88 -12.96
N GLN A 133 -0.73 -15.16 -12.04
CA GLN A 133 0.56 -14.51 -12.27
C GLN A 133 1.65 -15.53 -12.59
N HIS A 134 1.85 -16.54 -11.72
CA HIS A 134 2.83 -17.60 -11.94
C HIS A 134 2.65 -18.35 -13.26
N ARG A 135 1.40 -18.59 -13.67
CA ARG A 135 1.10 -19.22 -14.96
C ARG A 135 1.50 -18.34 -16.14
N ASN A 136 1.24 -17.04 -16.06
CA ASN A 136 1.60 -16.10 -17.12
C ASN A 136 3.12 -16.01 -17.27
N ASP A 137 3.85 -16.01 -16.16
CA ASP A 137 5.32 -15.99 -16.16
C ASP A 137 5.91 -17.27 -16.76
N ALA A 138 5.39 -18.45 -16.39
CA ALA A 138 5.80 -19.73 -16.96
C ALA A 138 5.51 -19.81 -18.48
N ARG A 139 4.39 -19.24 -18.95
CA ARG A 139 4.07 -19.13 -20.38
C ARG A 139 4.98 -18.13 -21.10
N GLY A 140 5.33 -17.02 -20.43
CA GLY A 140 6.28 -16.02 -20.92
C GLY A 140 7.68 -16.60 -21.11
N ALA A 141 8.15 -17.39 -20.15
CA ALA A 141 9.43 -18.11 -20.21
C ALA A 141 9.48 -19.09 -21.39
N LYS A 142 8.45 -19.96 -21.53
CA LYS A 142 8.36 -20.92 -22.65
C LYS A 142 8.30 -20.28 -24.03
N ARG A 143 7.71 -19.08 -24.15
CA ARG A 143 7.70 -18.31 -25.41
C ARG A 143 9.07 -17.71 -25.74
N ARG A 144 9.87 -17.33 -24.73
CA ARG A 144 11.24 -16.83 -24.92
C ARG A 144 12.22 -17.95 -25.31
N GLU A 145 11.93 -19.20 -24.92
CA GLU A 145 12.74 -20.38 -25.26
C GLU A 145 12.43 -21.02 -26.62
N GLY A 146 11.58 -20.40 -27.46
CA GLY A 146 11.38 -20.85 -28.84
C GLY A 146 10.63 -22.18 -29.03
N ALA A 147 10.02 -22.73 -27.97
CA ALA A 147 9.21 -23.93 -28.06
C ALA A 147 7.88 -23.64 -28.77
N LYS A 148 7.79 -23.98 -30.06
CA LYS A 148 6.52 -24.07 -30.79
C LYS A 148 5.74 -25.28 -30.25
N THR A 149 4.90 -25.06 -29.25
CA THR A 149 3.81 -25.99 -28.93
C THR A 149 2.55 -25.57 -29.67
N SER A 150 1.99 -26.52 -30.40
CA SER A 150 0.74 -26.42 -31.15
C SER A 150 -0.38 -25.92 -30.26
N SER A 151 -1.02 -24.86 -30.74
CA SER A 151 -2.30 -24.34 -30.27
C SER A 151 -3.37 -25.41 -30.39
N GLU A 152 -3.81 -25.99 -29.27
CA GLU A 152 -5.11 -26.65 -29.16
C GLU A 152 -5.74 -26.34 -27.79
N ASN A 153 -6.74 -25.45 -27.84
CA ASN A 153 -7.97 -25.42 -27.04
C ASN A 153 -7.87 -25.73 -25.54
N LEU A 154 -7.60 -24.70 -24.72
CA LEU A 154 -8.14 -24.53 -23.35
C LEU A 154 -7.95 -23.06 -22.94
N SER A 155 -8.64 -22.16 -23.66
CA SER A 155 -8.80 -20.79 -23.22
C SER A 155 -9.83 -20.74 -22.08
N ALA A 156 -9.30 -20.44 -20.89
CA ALA A 156 -9.93 -19.91 -19.67
C ALA A 156 -10.83 -20.85 -18.84
N PRO A 157 -10.50 -20.98 -17.55
CA PRO A 157 -11.55 -20.87 -16.54
C PRO A 157 -11.33 -19.69 -15.57
N LEU A 158 -10.07 -19.31 -15.25
CA LEU A 158 -9.80 -18.24 -14.26
C LEU A 158 -10.07 -16.80 -14.76
N GLY A 159 -9.90 -16.53 -16.05
CA GLY A 159 -10.01 -15.16 -16.61
C GLY A 159 -11.44 -14.58 -16.70
N GLY A 160 -12.46 -15.30 -16.21
CA GLY A 160 -13.87 -14.92 -16.32
C GLY A 160 -14.57 -14.62 -14.98
N ILE A 161 -13.97 -14.94 -13.84
CA ILE A 161 -14.61 -14.68 -12.54
C ILE A 161 -14.14 -13.32 -12.01
N GLN A 162 -15.03 -12.34 -12.11
CA GLN A 162 -14.87 -11.06 -11.43
C GLN A 162 -15.28 -11.20 -9.96
N SER A 163 -14.49 -10.63 -9.06
CA SER A 163 -14.86 -10.52 -7.65
C SER A 163 -16.00 -9.51 -7.49
N ASN A 164 -17.08 -9.91 -6.81
CA ASN A 164 -18.13 -9.00 -6.37
C ASN A 164 -17.79 -8.29 -5.04
N MET A 165 -16.62 -8.59 -4.46
CA MET A 165 -16.24 -8.18 -3.11
C MET A 165 -16.22 -6.67 -2.95
N GLU A 166 -15.65 -5.92 -3.90
CA GLU A 166 -15.59 -4.45 -3.82
C GLU A 166 -16.98 -3.82 -3.78
N MET A 167 -17.88 -4.25 -4.68
CA MET A 167 -19.26 -3.78 -4.73
C MET A 167 -20.01 -4.12 -3.43
N ASN A 168 -19.81 -5.33 -2.90
CA ASN A 168 -20.46 -5.76 -1.66
C ASN A 168 -19.89 -5.03 -0.44
N LEU A 169 -18.57 -4.80 -0.39
CA LEU A 169 -17.92 -3.99 0.63
C LEU A 169 -18.44 -2.55 0.65
N LEU A 170 -18.68 -1.93 -0.51
CA LEU A 170 -19.28 -0.58 -0.59
C LEU A 170 -20.70 -0.55 -0.04
N LYS A 171 -21.51 -1.56 -0.36
CA LYS A 171 -22.87 -1.68 0.19
C LYS A 171 -22.81 -1.88 1.71
N LEU A 172 -21.93 -2.76 2.19
CA LEU A 172 -21.69 -2.98 3.62
C LEU A 172 -21.20 -1.69 4.31
N PHE A 173 -20.29 -0.95 3.69
CA PHE A 173 -19.82 0.34 4.18
C PHE A 173 -20.99 1.30 4.41
N SER A 174 -21.90 1.44 3.44
CA SER A 174 -23.08 2.32 3.60
C SER A 174 -24.04 1.88 4.73
N ILE A 175 -24.12 0.57 5.00
CA ILE A 175 -24.95 0.02 6.07
C ILE A 175 -24.28 0.29 7.43
N PHE A 176 -22.99 -0.01 7.53
CA PHE A 176 -22.24 0.13 8.78
C PHE A 176 -21.98 1.60 9.14
N GLN A 177 -21.67 2.47 8.17
CA GLN A 177 -21.51 3.91 8.41
C GLN A 177 -22.76 4.51 9.07
N ARG A 178 -23.95 4.18 8.55
CA ARG A 178 -25.22 4.64 9.15
C ARG A 178 -25.44 4.10 10.56
N LYS A 179 -25.12 2.84 10.81
CA LYS A 179 -25.27 2.22 12.15
C LYS A 179 -24.26 2.76 13.14
N VAL A 180 -23.00 2.94 12.75
CA VAL A 180 -21.98 3.56 13.59
C VAL A 180 -22.43 4.96 13.96
N ALA A 181 -22.87 5.76 12.98
CA ALA A 181 -23.38 7.11 13.23
C ALA A 181 -24.57 7.17 14.21
N GLN A 182 -25.43 6.14 14.24
CA GLN A 182 -26.55 6.05 15.19
C GLN A 182 -26.09 5.73 16.63
N VAL A 183 -25.02 4.95 16.77
CA VAL A 183 -24.52 4.48 18.06
C VAL A 183 -23.60 5.51 18.71
N THR A 184 -22.88 6.28 17.90
CA THR A 184 -22.01 7.37 18.35
C THR A 184 -22.84 8.63 18.56
N LYS A 185 -23.11 8.99 19.82
CA LYS A 185 -24.02 10.08 20.24
C LYS A 185 -23.72 11.47 19.65
N ASP A 186 -22.53 11.70 19.08
CA ASP A 186 -22.11 12.96 18.44
C ASP A 186 -21.80 12.83 16.92
N ALA A 187 -22.25 11.76 16.24
CA ALA A 187 -22.06 11.59 14.80
C ALA A 187 -23.11 12.21 13.83
N PRO A 188 -23.91 13.25 14.16
CA PRO A 188 -24.63 13.99 13.12
C PRO A 188 -23.70 14.67 12.09
N ARG A 189 -22.37 14.61 12.24
CA ARG A 189 -21.41 15.21 11.29
C ARG A 189 -20.79 14.21 10.29
N LEU A 190 -21.04 12.90 10.41
CA LEU A 190 -20.61 11.89 9.42
C LEU A 190 -21.60 11.73 8.25
N SER A 191 -22.73 12.42 8.29
CA SER A 191 -23.74 12.48 7.22
C SER A 191 -24.24 13.91 7.05
N SER A 192 -23.63 14.66 6.13
CA SER A 192 -24.12 15.91 5.52
C SER A 192 -24.61 17.04 6.45
N SER A 193 -23.88 18.16 6.50
CA SER A 193 -24.49 19.50 6.52
C SER A 193 -23.50 20.55 6.01
N THR A 194 -23.85 21.15 4.88
CA THR A 194 -23.35 22.42 4.34
C THR A 194 -23.48 23.55 5.35
N ASN A 195 -22.38 24.21 5.73
CA ASN A 195 -22.28 25.65 5.95
C ASN A 195 -20.80 26.03 6.24
N PRO A 196 -20.17 26.86 5.41
CA PRO A 196 -18.84 27.39 5.68
C PRO A 196 -18.99 28.58 6.63
N GLY A 197 -18.88 28.36 7.95
CA GLY A 197 -19.01 29.48 8.90
C GLY A 197 -18.85 29.15 10.38
N ASP A 198 -19.05 27.90 10.82
CA ASP A 198 -18.92 27.60 12.25
C ASP A 198 -17.49 27.21 12.61
N SER A 199 -16.76 28.15 13.19
CA SER A 199 -15.51 27.96 13.94
C SER A 199 -15.77 27.22 15.26
N GLY A 200 -16.37 26.04 15.19
CA GLY A 200 -16.48 25.12 16.30
C GLY A 200 -15.17 24.38 16.48
N SER A 201 -14.62 24.39 17.70
CA SER A 201 -13.51 23.54 18.10
C SER A 201 -13.71 22.09 17.63
N PRO A 202 -12.63 21.37 17.24
CA PRO A 202 -12.75 20.00 16.79
C PRO A 202 -13.46 19.16 17.87
N PRO A 203 -14.42 18.30 17.50
CA PRO A 203 -15.10 17.45 18.46
C PRO A 203 -14.02 16.64 19.20
N ASN A 204 -14.09 16.64 20.53
CA ASN A 204 -13.14 15.92 21.36
C ASN A 204 -13.18 14.44 20.95
N ALA A 205 -12.11 13.90 20.38
CA ALA A 205 -12.13 12.58 19.72
C ALA A 205 -12.61 11.44 20.65
N GLU A 206 -12.43 11.62 21.97
CA GLU A 206 -12.93 10.71 23.02
C GLU A 206 -14.46 10.63 23.11
N LYS A 207 -15.19 11.67 22.70
CA LYS A 207 -16.66 11.68 22.67
C LYS A 207 -17.22 11.07 21.38
N VAL A 208 -16.40 10.90 20.35
CA VAL A 208 -16.86 10.48 19.01
C VAL A 208 -17.15 8.98 18.93
N LEU A 209 -16.41 8.12 19.65
CA LEU A 209 -16.62 6.65 19.66
C LEU A 209 -16.93 6.13 21.08
N GLN A 210 -18.02 6.59 21.69
CA GLN A 210 -18.53 6.01 22.94
C GLN A 210 -19.43 4.81 22.64
N CYS A 211 -18.91 3.60 22.85
CA CYS A 211 -19.68 2.36 22.70
C CYS A 211 -20.43 2.06 24.01
N ALA A 212 -21.76 1.91 23.96
CA ALA A 212 -22.57 1.67 25.17
C ALA A 212 -22.53 0.21 25.64
N GLY A 213 -22.13 -0.72 24.77
CA GLY A 213 -21.96 -2.14 25.10
C GLY A 213 -21.13 -2.90 24.07
N GLU A 214 -20.99 -4.22 24.29
CA GLU A 214 -20.15 -5.10 23.46
C GLU A 214 -20.61 -5.18 21.99
N VAL A 215 -21.92 -5.10 21.74
CA VAL A 215 -22.47 -5.11 20.37
C VAL A 215 -22.00 -3.87 19.59
N ASP A 216 -21.98 -2.71 20.24
CA ASP A 216 -21.52 -1.45 19.65
C ASP A 216 -20.02 -1.50 19.36
N ARG A 217 -19.23 -2.08 20.29
CA ARG A 217 -17.79 -2.31 20.08
C ARG A 217 -17.57 -3.18 18.84
N GLN A 218 -18.28 -4.31 18.74
CA GLN A 218 -18.14 -5.21 17.59
C GLN A 218 -18.57 -4.57 16.27
N LEU A 219 -19.61 -3.72 16.29
CA LEU A 219 -20.02 -2.94 15.13
C LEU A 219 -18.89 -2.01 14.66
N VAL A 220 -18.28 -1.25 15.56
CA VAL A 220 -17.19 -0.31 15.24
C VAL A 220 -15.94 -1.05 14.74
N LEU A 221 -15.58 -2.17 15.36
CA LEU A 221 -14.46 -3.01 14.90
C LEU A 221 -14.69 -3.56 13.49
N SER A 222 -15.91 -4.02 13.21
CA SER A 222 -16.29 -4.52 11.88
C SER A 222 -16.31 -3.40 10.85
N PHE A 223 -16.73 -2.19 11.25
CA PHE A 223 -16.66 -1.02 10.38
C PHE A 223 -15.20 -0.62 10.07
N ALA A 224 -14.31 -0.61 11.07
CA ALA A 224 -12.89 -0.39 10.87
C ALA A 224 -12.29 -1.41 9.87
N HIS A 225 -12.72 -2.68 9.95
CA HIS A 225 -12.34 -3.71 8.98
C HIS A 225 -12.79 -3.38 7.56
N ILE A 226 -14.06 -3.01 7.37
CA ILE A 226 -14.56 -2.57 6.05
C ILE A 226 -13.75 -1.36 5.54
N VAL A 227 -13.45 -0.40 6.41
CA VAL A 227 -12.71 0.81 6.03
C VAL A 227 -11.32 0.44 5.51
N TYR A 228 -10.53 -0.32 6.25
CA TYR A 228 -9.17 -0.65 5.78
C TYR A 228 -9.17 -1.57 4.56
N GLU A 229 -10.17 -2.43 4.38
CA GLU A 229 -10.34 -3.23 3.17
C GLU A 229 -10.65 -2.35 1.94
N LEU A 230 -11.45 -1.29 2.12
CA LEU A 230 -11.82 -0.38 1.03
C LEU A 230 -10.77 0.71 0.77
N LEU A 231 -9.93 1.08 1.73
CA LEU A 231 -8.99 2.20 1.59
C LEU A 231 -8.08 2.11 0.35
N PRO A 232 -7.48 0.93 0.03
CA PRO A 232 -6.69 0.75 -1.18
C PRO A 232 -7.53 0.83 -2.47
N THR A 233 -8.84 0.61 -2.37
CA THR A 233 -9.76 0.72 -3.51
C THR A 233 -10.10 2.19 -3.74
N LYS A 234 -9.97 2.70 -4.97
CA LYS A 234 -10.30 4.10 -5.31
C LYS A 234 -11.80 4.43 -5.23
N VAL A 235 -12.59 3.59 -4.59
CA VAL A 235 -14.06 3.60 -4.62
C VAL A 235 -14.68 4.16 -3.33
N LEU A 236 -13.85 4.43 -2.32
CA LEU A 236 -14.31 4.98 -1.05
C LEU A 236 -14.86 6.41 -1.24
N PRO A 237 -16.07 6.74 -0.73
CA PRO A 237 -16.69 8.06 -0.93
C PRO A 237 -15.85 9.24 -0.41
N ASP A 238 -15.74 10.31 -1.20
CA ASP A 238 -14.91 11.49 -0.87
C ASP A 238 -15.29 12.17 0.45
N ASN A 239 -16.59 12.18 0.78
CA ASN A 239 -17.09 12.73 2.04
C ASN A 239 -16.55 11.98 3.27
N PHE A 240 -16.33 10.67 3.16
CA PHE A 240 -15.73 9.90 4.23
C PHE A 240 -14.22 10.07 4.28
N LEU A 241 -13.54 10.26 3.14
CA LEU A 241 -12.09 10.52 3.12
C LEU A 241 -11.73 11.78 3.92
N GLN A 242 -12.56 12.82 3.86
CA GLN A 242 -12.40 14.03 4.68
C GLN A 242 -12.52 13.76 6.19
N LEU A 243 -13.24 12.69 6.56
CA LEU A 243 -13.50 12.31 7.95
C LEU A 243 -12.65 11.11 8.41
N LEU A 244 -11.87 10.52 7.51
CA LEU A 244 -11.07 9.33 7.77
C LEU A 244 -10.04 9.58 8.86
N PHE A 245 -9.35 10.73 8.81
CA PHE A 245 -8.38 11.11 9.84
C PHE A 245 -9.02 11.14 11.23
N PHE A 246 -10.18 11.78 11.36
CA PHE A 246 -10.92 11.84 12.63
C PHE A 246 -11.39 10.46 13.08
N PHE A 247 -11.85 9.61 12.17
CA PHE A 247 -12.24 8.24 12.49
C PHE A 247 -11.04 7.43 13.00
N MET A 248 -9.89 7.50 12.31
CA MET A 248 -8.68 6.78 12.70
C MET A 248 -8.13 7.27 14.05
N GLU A 249 -8.12 8.58 14.30
CA GLU A 249 -7.70 9.15 15.58
C GLU A 249 -8.63 8.74 16.73
N ALA A 250 -9.95 8.82 16.52
CA ALA A 250 -10.93 8.36 17.49
C ALA A 250 -10.79 6.86 17.75
N PHE A 251 -10.65 6.04 16.70
CA PHE A 251 -10.48 4.59 16.82
C PHE A 251 -9.20 4.24 17.58
N HIS A 252 -8.10 4.94 17.29
CA HIS A 252 -6.83 4.75 17.97
C HIS A 252 -6.94 4.97 19.49
N ARG A 253 -7.66 6.01 19.91
CA ARG A 253 -7.86 6.36 21.32
C ARG A 253 -8.86 5.43 22.01
N SER A 254 -9.95 5.06 21.33
CA SER A 254 -11.02 4.24 21.92
C SER A 254 -10.74 2.74 21.98
N PHE A 255 -9.83 2.23 21.14
CA PHE A 255 -9.48 0.81 21.05
C PHE A 255 -7.96 0.56 21.13
N PRO A 256 -7.29 0.94 22.23
CA PRO A 256 -5.85 0.77 22.38
C PRO A 256 -5.39 -0.70 22.42
N GLU A 257 -6.29 -1.63 22.74
CA GLU A 257 -6.01 -3.06 22.75
C GLU A 257 -5.95 -3.67 21.34
N ARG A 258 -6.57 -3.03 20.34
CA ARG A 258 -6.71 -3.52 18.97
C ARG A 258 -5.53 -3.10 18.10
N ARG A 259 -4.34 -3.60 18.42
CA ARG A 259 -3.08 -3.23 17.75
C ARG A 259 -3.07 -3.58 16.26
N GLN A 260 -3.54 -4.77 15.90
CA GLN A 260 -3.50 -5.25 14.51
C GLN A 260 -4.42 -4.41 13.60
N GLU A 261 -5.65 -4.16 14.03
CA GLU A 261 -6.63 -3.38 13.27
C GLU A 261 -6.19 -1.93 13.09
N ARG A 262 -5.59 -1.33 14.13
CA ARG A 262 -4.99 0.00 14.03
C ARG A 262 -3.82 0.03 13.04
N CYS A 263 -2.91 -0.94 13.12
CA CYS A 263 -1.79 -1.07 12.18
C CYS A 263 -2.30 -1.17 10.72
N MET A 264 -3.33 -2.00 10.47
CA MET A 264 -3.93 -2.16 9.15
C MET A 264 -4.61 -0.89 8.63
N LEU A 265 -5.26 -0.11 9.49
CA LEU A 265 -5.83 1.19 9.11
C LEU A 265 -4.73 2.16 8.66
N TYR A 266 -3.65 2.30 9.43
CA TYR A 266 -2.52 3.14 9.06
C TYR A 266 -1.88 2.69 7.75
N TYR A 267 -1.57 1.39 7.64
CA TYR A 267 -0.96 0.81 6.45
C TYR A 267 -1.81 1.00 5.19
N SER A 268 -3.12 0.75 5.28
CA SER A 268 -4.03 0.84 4.13
C SER A 268 -4.23 2.29 3.69
N HIS A 269 -4.30 3.22 4.65
CA HIS A 269 -4.37 4.66 4.35
C HIS A 269 -3.08 5.13 3.67
N THR A 270 -1.91 4.77 4.21
CA THR A 270 -0.63 5.06 3.54
C THR A 270 -0.59 4.47 2.13
N THR A 271 -1.00 3.22 1.95
CA THR A 271 -0.98 2.58 0.62
C THR A 271 -1.82 3.37 -0.39
N ARG A 272 -2.97 3.90 0.03
CA ARG A 272 -3.79 4.81 -0.79
C ARG A 272 -3.04 6.10 -1.12
N LEU A 273 -2.43 6.75 -0.12
CA LEU A 273 -1.65 7.99 -0.34
C LEU A 273 -0.54 7.78 -1.36
N LEU A 274 0.20 6.68 -1.26
CA LEU A 274 1.33 6.37 -2.14
C LEU A 274 0.93 6.00 -3.58
N GLN A 275 -0.34 5.71 -3.83
CA GLN A 275 -0.88 5.45 -5.18
C GLN A 275 -1.35 6.72 -5.90
N ASN A 276 -1.49 7.84 -5.20
CA ASN A 276 -1.94 9.12 -5.76
C ASN A 276 -0.75 10.00 -6.19
N ALA A 277 -1.05 11.17 -6.76
CA ALA A 277 -0.02 12.17 -7.04
C ALA A 277 0.66 12.57 -5.72
N LEU A 278 1.98 12.46 -5.69
CA LEU A 278 2.77 12.66 -4.48
C LEU A 278 3.24 14.11 -4.40
N ASP A 279 2.76 14.84 -3.40
CA ASP A 279 3.30 16.11 -2.97
C ASP A 279 3.95 16.00 -1.57
N ARG A 280 4.58 17.08 -1.12
CA ARG A 280 5.27 17.09 0.18
C ARG A 280 4.33 16.82 1.36
N PRO A 281 3.14 17.46 1.48
CA PRO A 281 2.19 17.16 2.55
C PRO A 281 1.76 15.68 2.57
N THR A 282 1.48 15.09 1.40
CA THR A 282 1.11 13.67 1.28
C THR A 282 2.23 12.75 1.76
N LEU A 283 3.49 13.06 1.42
CA LEU A 283 4.64 12.30 1.89
C LEU A 283 4.88 12.44 3.40
N GLU A 284 4.67 13.63 3.96
CA GLU A 284 4.78 13.87 5.41
C GLU A 284 3.69 13.10 6.18
N GLU A 285 2.45 13.11 5.70
CA GLU A 285 1.35 12.32 6.26
C GLU A 285 1.65 10.82 6.15
N ALA A 286 2.05 10.33 4.97
CA ALA A 286 2.41 8.93 4.76
C ALA A 286 3.52 8.48 5.71
N ALA A 287 4.55 9.32 5.93
CA ALA A 287 5.63 9.05 6.87
C ALA A 287 5.13 8.90 8.31
N GLN A 288 4.23 9.78 8.77
CA GLN A 288 3.67 9.72 10.11
C GLN A 288 2.84 8.46 10.34
N LEU A 289 1.98 8.11 9.38
CA LEU A 289 1.15 6.90 9.44
C LEU A 289 1.99 5.62 9.44
N LEU A 290 3.02 5.56 8.59
CA LEU A 290 3.96 4.43 8.56
C LEU A 290 4.73 4.30 9.87
N ALA A 291 5.17 5.41 10.47
CA ALA A 291 5.82 5.40 11.77
C ALA A 291 4.92 4.76 12.84
N GLN A 292 3.65 5.17 12.86
CA GLN A 292 2.65 4.63 13.79
C GLN A 292 2.42 3.13 13.53
N ALA A 293 2.34 2.69 12.27
CA ALA A 293 2.19 1.29 11.91
C ALA A 293 3.39 0.43 12.34
N VAL A 294 4.63 0.91 12.13
CA VAL A 294 5.86 0.22 12.54
C VAL A 294 5.88 0.01 14.06
N VAL A 295 5.56 1.05 14.84
CA VAL A 295 5.52 0.97 16.32
C VAL A 295 4.46 -0.01 16.81
N MET A 296 3.33 -0.15 16.10
CA MET A 296 2.23 -1.04 16.48
C MET A 296 2.42 -2.50 16.07
N THR A 297 3.39 -2.77 15.18
CA THR A 297 3.63 -4.11 14.70
C THR A 297 4.18 -4.98 15.83
N SER A 298 3.49 -6.09 16.11
CA SER A 298 3.93 -7.03 17.16
C SER A 298 5.34 -7.56 16.84
N PRO A 299 6.23 -7.72 17.83
CA PRO A 299 7.49 -8.44 17.63
C PRO A 299 7.28 -9.88 17.14
N ASP A 300 6.11 -10.47 17.42
CA ASP A 300 5.71 -11.81 16.95
C ASP A 300 5.09 -11.81 15.55
N SER A 301 4.96 -10.63 14.90
CA SER A 301 4.46 -10.53 13.53
C SER A 301 5.44 -11.19 12.56
N PRO A 302 4.99 -11.83 11.46
CA PRO A 302 5.88 -12.34 10.44
C PRO A 302 6.90 -11.26 10.03
N ALA A 303 8.19 -11.60 10.06
CA ALA A 303 9.28 -10.66 9.80
C ALA A 303 9.07 -9.85 8.51
N ASN A 304 8.46 -10.48 7.49
CA ASN A 304 8.12 -9.87 6.21
C ASN A 304 7.17 -8.65 6.34
N ASN A 305 6.21 -8.67 7.28
CA ASN A 305 5.24 -7.59 7.42
C ASN A 305 5.87 -6.33 8.01
N ARG A 306 6.72 -6.50 9.03
CA ARG A 306 7.48 -5.39 9.61
C ARG A 306 8.47 -4.84 8.60
N HIS A 307 9.20 -5.71 7.91
CA HIS A 307 10.18 -5.32 6.90
C HIS A 307 9.56 -4.49 5.77
N LEU A 308 8.35 -4.85 5.32
CA LEU A 308 7.63 -4.10 4.28
C LEU A 308 7.23 -2.68 4.74
N LEU A 309 6.82 -2.52 6.01
CA LEU A 309 6.51 -1.21 6.58
C LEU A 309 7.77 -0.34 6.70
N GLU A 310 8.88 -0.94 7.16
CA GLU A 310 10.18 -0.28 7.26
C GLU A 310 10.70 0.14 5.87
N LEU A 311 10.60 -0.73 4.86
CA LEU A 311 10.92 -0.42 3.46
C LEU A 311 10.16 0.80 2.95
N LYS A 312 8.83 0.81 3.11
CA LYS A 312 7.98 1.93 2.70
C LYS A 312 8.35 3.21 3.44
N LEU A 313 8.60 3.13 4.74
CA LEU A 313 8.96 4.27 5.56
C LEU A 313 10.28 4.88 5.07
N ILE A 314 11.31 4.06 4.87
CA ILE A 314 12.62 4.49 4.37
C ILE A 314 12.48 5.17 2.99
N ALA A 315 11.74 4.58 2.06
CA ALA A 315 11.52 5.16 0.74
C ALA A 315 10.85 6.55 0.84
N VAL A 316 9.84 6.70 1.69
CA VAL A 316 9.16 7.99 1.93
C VAL A 316 10.10 9.01 2.58
N GLN A 317 10.93 8.60 3.55
CA GLN A 317 11.94 9.49 4.15
C GLN A 317 12.95 9.99 3.10
N LEU A 318 13.40 9.11 2.21
CA LEU A 318 14.29 9.49 1.11
C LEU A 318 13.63 10.52 0.18
N ALA A 319 12.34 10.36 -0.13
CA ALA A 319 11.60 11.31 -0.97
C ALA A 319 11.44 12.68 -0.30
N LEU A 320 11.24 12.68 1.03
CA LEU A 320 11.28 13.89 1.87
C LEU A 320 12.67 14.49 1.99
N GLY A 321 13.71 13.82 1.48
CA GLY A 321 15.09 14.24 1.59
C GLY A 321 15.64 14.12 3.01
N LYS A 322 15.08 13.28 3.87
CA LYS A 322 15.72 13.04 5.17
C LYS A 322 16.93 12.13 4.93
N ALA A 323 18.12 12.67 5.13
CA ALA A 323 19.35 11.91 4.98
C ALA A 323 19.42 10.87 6.11
N LEU A 324 19.40 9.59 5.74
CA LEU A 324 19.62 8.51 6.67
C LEU A 324 21.12 8.47 6.97
N LYS A 325 21.51 8.64 8.22
CA LYS A 325 22.90 8.45 8.64
C LYS A 325 23.32 7.01 8.34
N PRO A 326 24.54 6.76 7.85
CA PRO A 326 25.02 5.39 7.65
C PRO A 326 25.03 4.65 8.98
N PRO A 327 24.87 3.31 8.97
CA PRO A 327 24.89 2.51 10.19
C PRO A 327 26.33 2.46 10.71
N SER A 328 26.73 3.44 11.53
CA SER A 328 27.83 3.25 12.45
C SER A 328 27.31 2.39 13.60
N SER A 329 27.35 1.09 13.39
CA SER A 329 27.25 0.00 14.37
C SER A 329 25.97 -0.18 15.18
N GLU A 330 25.17 0.81 15.56
CA GLU A 330 24.01 0.57 16.42
C GLU A 330 22.86 1.55 16.12
N LEU A 331 21.74 0.98 15.66
CA LEU A 331 20.38 1.55 15.72
C LEU A 331 20.10 2.77 14.82
N PHE A 332 19.12 2.61 13.92
CA PHE A 332 18.58 3.70 13.11
C PHE A 332 17.62 4.55 13.95
N GLU A 333 18.03 5.77 14.32
CA GLU A 333 17.14 6.76 14.94
C GLU A 333 16.53 7.68 13.89
N TRP A 334 15.20 7.67 13.77
CA TRP A 334 14.47 8.80 13.19
C TRP A 334 13.73 9.54 14.32
N GLY A 335 13.78 10.88 14.27
CA GLY A 335 13.23 11.77 15.31
C GLY A 335 11.78 11.42 15.66
N GLY A 336 11.61 10.82 16.85
CA GLY A 336 10.32 10.41 17.40
C GLY A 336 10.18 8.91 17.62
N ASN A 337 11.00 8.31 18.50
CA ASN A 337 10.75 7.02 19.19
C ASN A 337 10.55 5.75 18.34
N GLY A 338 11.03 5.70 17.09
CA GLY A 338 11.01 4.47 16.28
C GLY A 338 12.42 4.07 15.85
N VAL A 339 12.88 2.89 16.27
CA VAL A 339 14.18 2.34 15.87
C VAL A 339 13.98 1.39 14.69
N LEU A 340 14.59 1.68 13.54
CA LEU A 340 14.65 0.73 12.43
C LEU A 340 15.75 -0.29 12.70
N THR A 341 15.50 -1.53 12.27
CA THR A 341 16.39 -2.65 12.57
C THR A 341 17.61 -2.61 11.62
N GLU A 342 17.38 -2.53 10.31
CA GLU A 342 18.40 -2.39 9.25
C GLU A 342 17.80 -1.74 7.99
N VAL A 343 18.62 -1.18 7.10
CA VAL A 343 18.15 -0.71 5.77
C VAL A 343 17.99 -1.93 4.85
N PRO A 344 16.81 -2.13 4.22
CA PRO A 344 16.58 -3.20 3.26
C PRO A 344 17.62 -3.17 2.14
N ALA A 345 18.15 -4.33 1.77
CA ALA A 345 19.18 -4.47 0.73
C ALA A 345 18.80 -3.76 -0.59
N SER A 346 17.51 -3.80 -0.97
CA SER A 346 17.01 -3.12 -2.16
C SER A 346 17.18 -1.60 -2.11
N LEU A 347 17.19 -0.98 -0.93
CA LEU A 347 17.28 0.47 -0.75
C LEU A 347 18.67 0.98 -0.38
N VAL A 348 19.63 0.12 0.00
CA VAL A 348 20.98 0.54 0.42
C VAL A 348 21.64 1.47 -0.61
N ASP A 349 21.60 1.07 -1.88
CA ASP A 349 22.20 1.86 -2.95
C ASP A 349 21.42 3.15 -3.27
N ALA A 350 20.10 3.16 -3.02
CA ALA A 350 19.29 4.36 -3.15
C ALA A 350 19.61 5.38 -2.04
N VAL A 351 19.79 4.93 -0.80
CA VAL A 351 20.24 5.79 0.32
C VAL A 351 21.58 6.44 -0.02
N GLU A 352 22.54 5.63 -0.49
CA GLU A 352 23.86 6.13 -0.87
C GLU A 352 23.82 7.06 -2.08
N ALA A 353 22.95 6.80 -3.05
CA ALA A 353 22.75 7.67 -4.20
C ALA A 353 22.19 9.04 -3.81
N VAL A 354 21.24 9.10 -2.86
CA VAL A 354 20.72 10.36 -2.31
C VAL A 354 21.82 11.11 -1.58
N ARG A 355 22.59 10.42 -0.72
CA ARG A 355 23.69 11.02 0.03
C ARG A 355 24.78 11.61 -0.88
N THR A 356 25.14 10.90 -1.94
CA THR A 356 26.24 11.32 -2.83
C THR A 356 25.79 12.18 -4.02
N ALA A 357 24.48 12.42 -4.15
CA ALA A 357 23.85 13.01 -5.33
C ALA A 357 24.22 12.26 -6.63
N ASN A 358 24.20 10.92 -6.60
CA ASN A 358 24.59 10.07 -7.71
C ASN A 358 23.38 9.48 -8.43
N LEU A 359 22.90 10.20 -9.46
CA LEU A 359 21.74 9.80 -10.25
C LEU A 359 21.92 8.44 -10.94
N ARG A 360 23.10 8.15 -11.48
CA ARG A 360 23.38 6.88 -12.17
C ARG A 360 23.23 5.67 -11.24
N LYS A 361 23.70 5.79 -10.00
CA LYS A 361 23.57 4.74 -8.98
C LYS A 361 22.10 4.52 -8.61
N LEU A 362 21.33 5.59 -8.45
CA LEU A 362 19.89 5.49 -8.21
C LEU A 362 19.16 4.82 -9.38
N GLU A 363 19.44 5.23 -10.62
CA GLU A 363 18.82 4.67 -11.82
C GLU A 363 19.15 3.18 -12.03
N ALA A 364 20.37 2.74 -11.68
CA ALA A 364 20.73 1.33 -11.67
C ALA A 364 19.89 0.57 -10.63
N THR A 365 19.86 1.07 -9.39
CA THR A 365 19.09 0.47 -8.28
C THR A 365 17.60 0.35 -8.62
N MET A 366 17.01 1.41 -9.20
CA MET A 366 15.61 1.42 -9.62
C MET A 366 15.34 0.44 -10.76
N ARG A 367 16.28 0.25 -11.69
CA ARG A 367 16.15 -0.71 -12.80
C ARG A 367 16.22 -2.15 -12.30
N GLU A 368 17.14 -2.44 -11.38
CA GLU A 368 17.34 -3.77 -10.80
C GLU A 368 16.14 -4.20 -9.93
N ASN A 369 15.53 -3.26 -9.20
CA ASN A 369 14.45 -3.53 -8.25
C ASN A 369 13.07 -3.08 -8.77
N ALA A 370 12.92 -2.78 -10.06
CA ALA A 370 11.71 -2.15 -10.61
C ALA A 370 10.43 -2.95 -10.32
N VAL A 371 10.46 -4.26 -10.57
CA VAL A 371 9.30 -5.16 -10.35
C VAL A 371 8.93 -5.17 -8.87
N PHE A 372 9.92 -5.37 -8.00
CA PHE A 372 9.73 -5.36 -6.55
C PHE A 372 9.16 -4.02 -6.04
N TYR A 373 9.62 -2.88 -6.56
CA TYR A 373 9.09 -1.57 -6.19
C TYR A 373 7.66 -1.32 -6.66
N VAL A 374 7.26 -1.90 -7.79
CA VAL A 374 5.87 -1.85 -8.26
C VAL A 374 4.99 -2.71 -7.37
N GLU A 375 5.40 -3.95 -7.10
CA GLU A 375 4.65 -4.90 -6.25
C GLU A 375 4.50 -4.41 -4.82
N THR A 376 5.54 -3.80 -4.26
CA THR A 376 5.49 -3.19 -2.93
C THR A 376 4.86 -1.81 -2.91
N GLY A 377 4.54 -1.22 -4.06
CA GLY A 377 3.86 0.08 -4.17
C GLY A 377 4.72 1.27 -3.72
N ILE A 378 6.03 1.24 -3.97
CA ILE A 378 6.96 2.35 -3.69
C ILE A 378 7.59 2.94 -4.95
N TYR A 379 7.34 2.38 -6.14
CA TYR A 379 7.96 2.87 -7.39
C TYR A 379 7.73 4.37 -7.62
N ASN A 380 6.51 4.87 -7.40
CA ASN A 380 6.19 6.30 -7.51
C ASN A 380 6.98 7.15 -6.51
N VAL A 381 7.18 6.64 -5.29
CA VAL A 381 8.00 7.30 -4.27
C VAL A 381 9.44 7.38 -4.74
N MET A 382 9.97 6.31 -5.34
CA MET A 382 11.33 6.29 -5.90
C MET A 382 11.50 7.27 -7.07
N MET A 383 10.44 7.55 -7.84
CA MET A 383 10.49 8.63 -8.84
C MET A 383 10.64 10.01 -8.21
N VAL A 384 10.01 10.26 -7.05
CA VAL A 384 10.22 11.49 -6.28
C VAL A 384 11.64 11.54 -5.68
N VAL A 385 12.17 10.39 -5.22
CA VAL A 385 13.59 10.28 -4.81
C VAL A 385 14.53 10.65 -5.96
N ARG A 386 14.20 10.26 -7.20
CA ARG A 386 14.98 10.62 -8.38
C ARG A 386 15.00 12.13 -8.63
N GLU A 387 13.84 12.80 -8.60
CA GLU A 387 13.75 14.26 -8.69
C GLU A 387 14.57 14.93 -7.57
N ARG A 388 14.56 14.35 -6.36
CA ARG A 388 15.37 14.84 -5.24
C ARG A 388 16.87 14.77 -5.54
N VAL A 389 17.36 13.66 -6.09
CA VAL A 389 18.78 13.53 -6.47
C VAL A 389 19.15 14.53 -7.55
N GLU A 390 18.29 14.72 -8.54
CA GLU A 390 18.47 15.73 -9.59
C GLU A 390 18.58 17.15 -9.03
N PHE A 391 17.78 17.49 -8.02
CA PHE A 391 17.88 18.75 -7.31
C PHE A 391 19.20 18.87 -6.52
N LEU A 392 19.58 17.82 -5.79
CA LEU A 392 20.84 17.79 -5.03
C LEU A 392 22.07 17.94 -5.92
N MET A 393 22.03 17.43 -7.15
CA MET A 393 23.11 17.62 -8.13
C MET A 393 23.31 19.10 -8.49
N VAL A 394 22.23 19.85 -8.71
CA VAL A 394 22.32 21.30 -9.00
C VAL A 394 22.91 22.03 -7.80
N MET A 395 22.41 21.74 -6.59
CA MET A 395 22.91 22.32 -5.35
C MET A 395 24.40 22.01 -5.13
N LYS A 396 24.81 20.76 -5.29
CA LYS A 396 26.19 20.31 -5.13
C LYS A 396 27.14 20.99 -6.12
N PHE A 397 26.71 21.17 -7.38
CA PHE A 397 27.51 21.89 -8.37
C PHE A 397 27.61 23.39 -8.04
N TYR A 398 26.50 24.03 -7.68
CA TYR A 398 26.47 25.43 -7.24
C TYR A 398 27.46 25.69 -6.09
N LEU A 399 27.45 24.83 -5.06
CA LEU A 399 28.37 24.94 -3.94
C LEU A 399 29.82 24.71 -4.32
N ASN A 400 30.09 23.75 -5.21
CA ASN A 400 31.43 23.51 -5.72
C ASN A 400 31.97 24.76 -6.43
N GLU A 401 31.12 25.42 -7.22
CA GLU A 401 31.47 26.64 -7.93
C GLU A 401 31.65 27.84 -6.98
N CYS A 402 30.82 27.97 -5.95
CA CYS A 402 31.03 28.94 -4.87
C CYS A 402 32.38 28.73 -4.17
N LYS A 403 32.75 27.47 -3.87
CA LYS A 403 34.06 27.13 -3.27
C LYS A 403 35.21 27.49 -4.20
N ARG A 404 35.08 27.19 -5.50
CA ARG A 404 36.08 27.53 -6.52
C ARG A 404 36.29 29.05 -6.60
N LEU A 405 35.22 29.84 -6.56
CA LEU A 405 35.31 31.30 -6.55
C LEU A 405 35.96 31.83 -5.26
N ARG A 406 35.63 31.30 -4.07
CA ARG A 406 36.29 31.66 -2.80
C ARG A 406 37.79 31.42 -2.81
N ALA A 407 38.26 30.38 -3.48
CA ALA A 407 39.70 30.13 -3.63
C ALA A 407 40.39 31.15 -4.55
N LEU A 408 39.64 31.87 -5.40
CA LEU A 408 40.16 32.82 -6.38
C LEU A 408 40.07 34.28 -5.93
N SER A 409 39.11 34.61 -5.06
CA SER A 409 38.89 35.97 -4.56
C SER A 409 38.79 35.98 -3.03
N GLU A 410 39.87 36.38 -2.36
CA GLU A 410 39.86 36.70 -0.93
C GLU A 410 38.93 37.91 -0.67
N GLY A 411 37.83 37.70 0.05
CA GLY A 411 37.07 38.79 0.68
C GLY A 411 35.77 39.26 0.03
N VAL A 412 35.24 38.59 -1.01
CA VAL A 412 33.92 38.91 -1.59
C VAL A 412 32.91 37.80 -1.27
N GLU A 413 31.66 38.17 -0.96
CA GLU A 413 30.54 37.21 -0.87
C GLU A 413 30.36 36.50 -2.23
N ASN A 414 31.01 35.35 -2.40
CA ASN A 414 31.02 34.65 -3.68
C ASN A 414 29.74 33.83 -3.86
N ARG A 415 28.70 34.49 -4.36
CA ARG A 415 27.47 33.87 -4.84
C ARG A 415 27.58 33.66 -6.34
N VAL A 416 27.16 32.50 -6.81
CA VAL A 416 27.24 32.15 -8.23
C VAL A 416 25.91 32.48 -8.90
N GLU A 417 25.89 33.54 -9.71
CA GLU A 417 24.65 33.96 -10.39
C GLU A 417 24.37 33.17 -11.67
N ARG A 418 25.39 32.49 -12.21
CA ARG A 418 25.33 31.76 -13.49
C ARG A 418 26.08 30.43 -13.41
N LEU A 419 25.42 29.36 -13.84
CA LEU A 419 26.01 28.03 -14.00
C LEU A 419 25.96 27.61 -15.45
N GLU A 420 27.10 27.19 -16.01
CA GLU A 420 27.15 26.66 -17.37
C GLU A 420 26.59 25.23 -17.41
N VAL A 421 25.54 25.01 -18.19
CA VAL A 421 24.83 23.73 -18.23
C VAL A 421 25.74 22.63 -18.78
N ALA A 422 26.57 22.91 -19.78
CA ALA A 422 27.53 21.96 -20.32
C ALA A 422 28.57 21.51 -19.27
N ALA A 423 29.03 22.43 -18.42
CA ALA A 423 29.94 22.11 -17.33
C ALA A 423 29.27 21.22 -16.27
N MET A 424 28.00 21.47 -15.94
CA MET A 424 27.21 20.61 -15.04
C MET A 424 27.05 19.19 -15.60
N VAL A 425 26.70 19.07 -16.89
CA VAL A 425 26.58 17.78 -17.58
C VAL A 425 27.90 17.01 -17.55
N SER A 426 29.02 17.69 -17.83
CA SER A 426 30.36 17.10 -17.78
C SER A 426 30.75 16.66 -16.37
N PHE A 427 30.50 17.50 -15.36
CA PHE A 427 30.84 17.22 -13.95
C PHE A 427 30.22 15.91 -13.44
N TYR A 428 28.97 15.63 -13.82
CA TYR A 428 28.26 14.40 -13.44
C TYR A 428 28.32 13.29 -14.49
N ASN A 429 29.00 13.52 -15.62
CA ASN A 429 29.01 12.64 -16.79
C ASN A 429 27.58 12.26 -17.23
N LEU A 430 26.66 13.21 -17.38
CA LEU A 430 25.27 12.88 -17.73
C LEU A 430 25.12 12.50 -19.21
N PRO A 431 24.22 11.55 -19.55
CA PRO A 431 24.07 11.03 -20.92
C PRO A 431 23.24 11.96 -21.84
N TYR A 432 23.29 13.28 -21.63
CA TYR A 432 22.57 14.24 -22.47
C TYR A 432 23.37 14.55 -23.73
N ARG A 433 22.70 14.56 -24.90
CA ARG A 433 23.35 14.78 -26.20
C ARG A 433 23.56 16.26 -26.50
N SER A 434 22.75 17.13 -25.89
CA SER A 434 22.82 18.57 -26.05
C SER A 434 22.47 19.30 -24.73
N VAL A 435 22.81 20.58 -24.65
CA VAL A 435 22.37 21.47 -23.55
C VAL A 435 20.84 21.53 -23.51
N THR A 436 20.18 21.59 -24.67
CA THR A 436 18.71 21.62 -24.75
C THR A 436 18.07 20.37 -24.13
N ASP A 437 18.66 19.19 -24.32
CA ASP A 437 18.17 17.95 -23.70
C ASP A 437 18.31 18.00 -22.17
N ALA A 438 19.46 18.47 -21.68
CA ALA A 438 19.70 18.63 -20.25
C ALA A 438 18.74 19.65 -19.62
N VAL A 439 18.46 20.75 -20.33
CA VAL A 439 17.49 21.75 -19.88
C VAL A 439 16.09 21.15 -19.83
N ALA A 440 15.64 20.51 -20.91
CA ALA A 440 14.26 19.99 -20.99
C ALA A 440 13.99 18.83 -20.01
N LEU A 441 14.94 17.91 -19.84
CA LEU A 441 14.74 16.68 -19.07
C LEU A 441 15.14 16.79 -17.59
N TRP A 442 16.06 17.69 -17.24
CA TRP A 442 16.57 17.83 -15.88
C TRP A 442 16.24 19.19 -15.24
N LEU A 443 16.61 20.30 -15.88
CA LEU A 443 16.49 21.61 -15.23
C LEU A 443 15.06 22.16 -15.25
N LEU A 444 14.34 21.98 -16.35
CA LEU A 444 13.00 22.53 -16.52
C LEU A 444 11.99 22.01 -15.47
N PRO A 445 11.94 20.71 -15.12
CA PRO A 445 11.10 20.24 -14.02
C PRO A 445 11.41 20.94 -12.68
N LEU A 446 12.68 21.15 -12.36
CA LEU A 446 13.11 21.81 -11.13
C LEU A 446 12.74 23.30 -11.08
N LEU A 447 12.75 23.97 -12.24
CA LEU A 447 12.35 25.37 -12.38
C LEU A 447 10.83 25.54 -12.31
N LEU A 448 10.08 24.67 -12.99
CA LEU A 448 8.61 24.70 -12.96
C LEU A 448 8.06 24.40 -11.56
N ASN A 449 8.71 23.50 -10.83
CA ASN A 449 8.37 23.18 -9.44
C ASN A 449 8.96 24.15 -8.41
N GLN A 450 9.56 25.27 -8.87
CA GLN A 450 10.18 26.33 -8.05
C GLN A 450 11.26 25.82 -7.08
N LYS A 451 11.81 24.62 -7.30
CA LYS A 451 12.89 24.08 -6.48
C LYS A 451 14.17 24.89 -6.65
N VAL A 452 14.44 25.31 -7.88
CA VAL A 452 15.53 26.23 -8.23
C VAL A 452 14.91 27.58 -8.59
N ASN A 453 15.30 28.63 -7.87
CA ASN A 453 14.85 29.99 -8.15
C ASN A 453 15.76 30.59 -9.21
N GLY A 454 15.32 30.53 -10.46
CA GLY A 454 16.15 30.92 -11.59
C GLY A 454 15.44 30.80 -12.93
N TYR A 455 16.21 30.96 -14.00
CA TYR A 455 15.78 30.71 -15.37
C TYR A 455 16.95 30.23 -16.21
N VAL A 456 16.66 29.59 -17.34
CA VAL A 456 17.67 29.21 -18.33
C VAL A 456 17.61 30.19 -19.49
N GLU A 457 18.77 30.73 -19.86
CA GLU A 457 18.93 31.55 -21.06
C GLU A 457 20.22 31.12 -21.78
N GLY A 458 20.09 30.72 -23.05
CA GLY A 458 21.18 30.13 -23.82
C GLY A 458 21.73 28.87 -23.16
N ASP A 459 23.03 28.86 -22.89
CA ASP A 459 23.76 27.73 -22.30
C ASP A 459 23.92 27.81 -20.78
N TYR A 460 23.25 28.78 -20.14
CA TYR A 460 23.41 29.08 -18.72
C TYR A 460 22.12 28.96 -17.93
N LEU A 461 22.24 28.41 -16.72
CA LEU A 461 21.25 28.50 -15.66
C LEU A 461 21.57 29.72 -14.80
N PHE A 462 20.70 30.72 -14.84
CA PHE A 462 20.76 31.91 -13.99
C PHE A 462 20.03 31.63 -12.69
N ILE A 463 20.69 31.87 -11.56
CA ILE A 463 20.17 31.57 -10.22
C ILE A 463 20.06 32.86 -9.42
N ASN A 464 18.96 33.01 -8.68
CA ASN A 464 18.80 34.12 -7.75
C ASN A 464 19.82 34.00 -6.60
N PRO A 465 20.77 34.95 -6.45
CA PRO A 465 21.79 34.88 -5.41
C PRO A 465 21.23 35.07 -3.99
N GLU A 466 20.09 35.73 -3.83
CA GLU A 466 19.48 35.98 -2.51
C GLU A 466 18.78 34.75 -1.95
N ASN A 467 18.13 33.99 -2.84
CA ASN A 467 17.40 32.78 -2.47
C ASN A 467 17.47 31.76 -3.61
N PRO A 468 18.60 31.03 -3.77
CA PRO A 468 18.82 30.18 -4.93
C PRO A 468 17.90 28.96 -4.99
N PHE A 469 17.41 28.49 -3.84
CA PHE A 469 16.73 27.20 -3.70
C PHE A 469 15.56 27.28 -2.72
N GLU A 470 14.38 26.82 -3.13
CA GLU A 470 13.20 26.79 -2.26
C GLU A 470 13.12 25.47 -1.47
N GLY A 471 12.78 25.56 -0.17
CA GLY A 471 12.71 24.38 0.70
C GLY A 471 14.07 23.77 1.05
N TYR A 472 15.13 24.56 0.95
CA TYR A 472 16.52 24.21 1.26
C TYR A 472 16.68 23.86 2.75
N ASP A 473 16.86 22.58 3.05
CA ASP A 473 17.25 22.12 4.38
C ASP A 473 18.79 22.10 4.47
N LYS A 474 19.34 22.90 5.39
CA LYS A 474 20.78 23.02 5.60
C LYS A 474 21.43 21.70 6.03
N THR A 475 20.68 20.80 6.68
CA THR A 475 21.17 19.50 7.15
C THR A 475 21.41 18.51 6.00
N LEU A 476 20.51 18.48 5.01
CA LEU A 476 20.64 17.73 3.75
C LEU A 476 21.91 18.08 2.99
N LEU A 477 22.25 19.37 3.01
CA LEU A 477 23.46 19.91 2.41
C LEU A 477 24.71 19.41 3.13
N GLU A 478 24.70 19.45 4.47
CA GLU A 478 25.82 19.00 5.29
C GLU A 478 26.09 17.51 5.05
N THR A 479 25.06 16.67 4.93
CA THR A 479 25.23 15.25 4.62
C THR A 479 25.68 14.98 3.18
N ALA A 480 25.24 15.78 2.20
CA ALA A 480 25.70 15.68 0.82
C ALA A 480 27.14 16.20 0.63
N LEU A 481 27.60 17.08 1.54
CA LEU A 481 28.95 17.63 1.59
C LEU A 481 29.94 16.73 2.34
N GLU A 482 29.49 15.95 3.33
CA GLU A 482 30.32 14.99 4.10
C GLU A 482 30.89 13.84 3.26
N ALA A 483 30.36 13.61 2.05
CA ALA A 483 30.86 12.58 1.12
C ALA A 483 32.06 13.05 0.27
N TYR A 484 32.74 14.14 0.66
CA TYR A 484 33.91 14.71 -0.04
C TYR A 484 35.20 14.57 0.77
#